data_AF-A0A949YHL9-F1
#
_entry.id   AF-A0A949YHL9-F1
#
_cell.length_a   1.000
_cell.length_b   1.000
_cell.length_c   1.000
_cell.angle_alpha   90.00
_cell.angle_beta   90.00
_cell.angle_gamma   90.00
#
_symmetry.space_group_name_H-M   'P 1'
#
loop_
_entity.id
_entity.type
_entity.pdbx_description
1 polymer ?
#
loop_
_entity_poly.entity_id
_entity_poly.type
_entity_poly.pdbx_seq_one_letter_code
_entity_poly.pdbx_strand_id
1 'polypeptide(L)'
;MDRHSPELFVFSILFILILLGAAFLGMLWAWVWALGRIWKGLPIVADDRAWPLKSAPWGSLTVLSLVFLYLGVNMTVSRIYAAATGRQLPRVAKAAGNQGHGDAREPDKAIDKSKNAEKAPLPGEASADGQSKDVKAGPHDPGPDASTEQSLAELMFQFAVSNGLLLVLVPAFVRLTSGAGLADLGLHRQEWPRQMGIGVRAAMLMTPPVCAIQFLTVQIWHSQAHPVEQMVLEKLTVGVAILAVLSTMVLAPLIEELLFRGIFQRWLGRLVEGRPLPTTTIPEKGRFGPLEPENESFFLNSKAAPTESTPIDPGSEILASGHQPAEQPSSRSSSLPILLTSFFFAAMHLPQWPAPIAILLLSIALGTVYQRTGSLLAAITMHATFNGVNTLLLLLLALSLHVQAPIQPAALPSSGGRVLTEFLSIMGFM
;
A
#
# COMPACT_ATOMS: atom_id res chain seq x y z
N MET A 1 -28.59 -2.47 2.90
CA MET A 1 -29.26 -3.10 4.06
C MET A 1 -30.75 -2.83 3.92
N ASP A 2 -31.62 -3.79 4.22
CA ASP A 2 -33.06 -3.51 4.17
C ASP A 2 -33.50 -2.62 5.35
N ARG A 3 -34.43 -1.71 5.11
CA ARG A 3 -35.03 -0.83 6.13
C ARG A 3 -35.87 -1.58 7.18
N HIS A 4 -35.98 -2.91 7.07
CA HIS A 4 -36.87 -3.76 7.87
C HIS A 4 -36.35 -4.12 9.27
N SER A 5 -35.10 -3.78 9.61
CA SER A 5 -34.53 -4.00 10.95
C SER A 5 -33.78 -2.75 11.47
N PRO A 6 -34.48 -1.73 12.00
CA PRO A 6 -33.84 -0.50 12.49
C PRO A 6 -32.86 -0.75 13.63
N GLU A 7 -33.09 -1.78 14.45
CA GLU A 7 -32.18 -2.21 15.52
C GLU A 7 -30.79 -2.62 15.00
N LEU A 8 -30.74 -3.46 13.95
CA LEU A 8 -29.49 -3.89 13.32
C LEU A 8 -28.72 -2.71 12.72
N PHE A 9 -29.43 -1.73 12.17
CA PHE A 9 -28.85 -0.51 11.61
C PHE A 9 -28.22 0.36 12.70
N VAL A 10 -28.95 0.64 13.79
CA VAL A 10 -28.43 1.40 14.94
C VAL A 10 -27.26 0.67 15.59
N PHE A 11 -27.37 -0.65 15.78
CA PHE A 11 -26.28 -1.50 16.28
C PHE A 11 -25.02 -1.39 15.41
N SER A 12 -25.17 -1.40 14.08
CA SER A 12 -24.04 -1.28 13.14
C SER A 12 -23.33 0.07 13.27
N ILE A 13 -24.07 1.18 13.39
CA ILE A 13 -23.48 2.51 13.62
C ILE A 13 -22.76 2.56 14.97
N LEU A 14 -23.41 2.12 16.05
CA LEU A 14 -22.80 2.12 17.39
C LEU A 14 -21.53 1.26 17.44
N PHE A 15 -21.54 0.09 16.81
CA PHE A 15 -20.38 -0.79 16.72
C PHE A 15 -19.21 -0.11 15.98
N ILE A 16 -19.47 0.53 14.83
CA ILE A 16 -18.43 1.28 14.10
C ILE A 16 -17.90 2.46 14.91
N LEU A 17 -18.77 3.20 15.60
CA LEU A 17 -18.36 4.30 16.48
C LEU A 17 -17.50 3.84 17.66
N ILE A 18 -17.79 2.67 18.25
CA ILE A 18 -16.96 2.06 19.30
C ILE A 18 -15.57 1.70 18.75
N LEU A 19 -15.49 1.10 17.55
CA LEU A 19 -14.21 0.77 16.93
C LEU A 19 -13.39 2.02 16.58
N LEU A 20 -14.02 3.06 16.03
CA LEU A 20 -13.38 4.35 15.73
C LEU A 20 -12.93 5.08 17.00
N GLY A 21 -13.74 5.05 18.07
CA GLY A 21 -13.35 5.60 19.38
C GLY A 21 -12.16 4.87 19.99
N ALA A 22 -12.13 3.53 19.91
CA ALA A 22 -10.98 2.74 20.34
C ALA A 22 -9.72 3.04 19.51
N ALA A 23 -9.85 3.21 18.19
CA ALA A 23 -8.75 3.63 17.32
C ALA A 23 -8.24 5.04 17.70
N PHE A 24 -9.13 6.00 17.92
CA PHE A 24 -8.77 7.37 18.33
C PHE A 24 -8.01 7.39 19.67
N LEU A 25 -8.50 6.66 20.68
CA LEU A 25 -7.77 6.49 21.96
C LEU A 25 -6.41 5.80 21.75
N GLY A 26 -6.33 4.84 20.82
CA GLY A 26 -5.09 4.19 20.40
C GLY A 26 -4.09 5.17 19.76
N MET A 27 -4.55 6.11 18.92
CA MET A 27 -3.73 7.17 18.34
C MET A 27 -3.20 8.12 19.42
N LEU A 28 -4.06 8.61 20.32
CA LEU A 28 -3.65 9.46 21.44
C LEU A 28 -2.60 8.76 22.31
N TRP A 29 -2.83 7.51 22.68
CA TRP A 29 -1.90 6.71 23.46
C TRP A 29 -0.56 6.50 22.72
N ALA A 30 -0.60 6.19 21.42
CA ALA A 30 0.61 5.99 20.60
C ALA A 30 1.45 7.28 20.50
N TRP A 31 0.80 8.45 20.40
CA TRP A 31 1.48 9.73 20.39
C TRP A 31 2.09 10.09 21.75
N VAL A 32 1.36 9.91 22.87
CA VAL A 32 1.91 10.09 24.22
C VAL A 32 3.11 9.16 24.47
N TRP A 33 3.00 7.90 24.06
CA TRP A 33 4.09 6.92 24.13
C TRP A 33 5.30 7.33 23.27
N ALA A 34 5.09 7.76 22.03
CA ALA A 34 6.16 8.16 21.13
C ALA A 34 6.87 9.43 21.62
N LEU A 35 6.14 10.45 22.06
CA LEU A 35 6.72 11.67 22.66
C LEU A 35 7.51 11.34 23.93
N GLY A 36 6.98 10.46 24.80
CA GLY A 36 7.70 9.98 25.98
C GLY A 36 8.97 9.18 25.66
N ARG A 37 9.04 8.51 24.49
CA ARG A 37 10.25 7.84 24.00
C ARG A 37 11.26 8.85 23.45
N ILE A 38 10.81 9.79 22.61
CA ILE A 38 11.65 10.87 22.05
C ILE A 38 12.29 11.70 23.16
N TRP A 39 11.53 12.12 24.18
CA TRP A 39 12.05 12.89 25.31
C TRP A 39 13.10 12.11 26.12
N LYS A 40 12.98 10.79 26.21
CA LYS A 40 13.98 9.90 26.83
C LYS A 40 15.15 9.53 25.92
N GLY A 41 15.25 10.11 24.71
CA GLY A 41 16.28 9.76 23.72
C GLY A 41 16.15 8.34 23.16
N LEU A 42 15.01 7.67 23.35
CA LEU A 42 14.78 6.29 22.92
C LEU A 42 14.23 6.24 21.49
N PRO A 43 14.68 5.29 20.65
CA PRO A 43 14.14 5.12 19.30
C PRO A 43 12.67 4.69 19.37
N ILE A 44 11.81 5.28 18.52
CA ILE A 44 10.38 4.93 18.45
C ILE A 44 10.23 3.46 18.07
N VAL A 45 10.76 3.08 16.91
CA VAL A 45 10.98 1.69 16.48
C VAL A 45 12.45 1.37 16.76
N ALA A 46 12.70 0.46 17.70
CA ALA A 46 14.05 -0.04 17.95
C ALA A 46 14.57 -0.79 16.70
N ASP A 47 15.90 -0.91 16.56
CA ASP A 47 16.50 -1.81 15.56
C ASP A 47 16.41 -3.27 16.05
N ASP A 48 15.16 -3.69 16.31
CA ASP A 48 14.78 -5.02 16.74
C ASP A 48 14.77 -5.96 15.51
N ARG A 49 15.94 -6.11 14.87
CA ARG A 49 16.19 -7.13 13.84
C ARG A 49 16.22 -8.53 14.47
N ALA A 50 15.08 -8.95 15.00
CA ALA A 50 14.83 -10.32 15.47
C ALA A 50 15.09 -11.34 14.35
N TRP A 51 14.89 -10.95 13.10
CA TRP A 51 15.37 -11.65 11.91
C TRP A 51 16.10 -10.66 10.99
N PRO A 52 17.45 -10.63 11.00
CA PRO A 52 18.19 -9.74 10.12
C PRO A 52 17.93 -10.13 8.65
N LEU A 53 17.39 -9.19 7.88
CA LEU A 53 17.13 -9.37 6.45
C LEU A 53 18.46 -9.64 5.72
N LYS A 54 18.60 -10.86 5.20
CA LYS A 54 19.66 -11.21 4.24
C LYS A 54 19.45 -10.45 2.93
N SER A 55 20.43 -10.48 2.02
CA SER A 55 20.24 -10.02 0.65
C SER A 55 19.16 -10.86 -0.07
N ALA A 56 18.46 -10.25 -1.04
CA ALA A 56 17.41 -10.94 -1.79
C ALA A 56 18.00 -12.07 -2.66
N PRO A 57 17.56 -13.34 -2.55
CA PRO A 57 18.07 -14.41 -3.41
C PRO A 57 17.66 -14.23 -4.88
N TRP A 58 16.49 -13.65 -5.15
CA TRP A 58 16.01 -13.34 -6.50
C TRP A 58 16.71 -12.13 -7.15
N GLY A 59 16.81 -12.17 -8.48
CA GLY A 59 17.37 -11.09 -9.30
C GLY A 59 16.31 -10.36 -10.13
N SER A 60 16.76 -9.39 -10.93
CA SER A 60 15.88 -8.50 -11.72
C SER A 60 14.97 -9.24 -12.70
N LEU A 61 15.40 -10.38 -13.26
CA LEU A 61 14.57 -11.20 -14.15
C LEU A 61 13.35 -11.77 -13.42
N THR A 62 13.49 -12.20 -12.16
CA THR A 62 12.35 -12.66 -11.35
C THR A 62 11.38 -11.51 -11.08
N VAL A 63 11.87 -10.32 -10.72
CA VAL A 63 11.03 -9.14 -10.48
C VAL A 63 10.28 -8.73 -11.75
N LEU A 64 10.95 -8.70 -12.89
CA LEU A 64 10.33 -8.42 -14.18
C LEU A 64 9.27 -9.49 -14.56
N SER A 65 9.57 -10.77 -14.33
CA SER A 65 8.63 -11.86 -14.58
C SER A 65 7.41 -11.79 -13.65
N LEU A 66 7.54 -11.28 -12.42
CA LEU A 66 6.40 -11.03 -11.53
C LEU A 66 5.47 -9.92 -12.04
N VAL A 67 5.99 -8.91 -12.76
CA VAL A 67 5.14 -7.92 -13.45
C VAL A 67 4.30 -8.60 -14.53
N PHE A 68 4.92 -9.46 -15.34
CA PHE A 68 4.18 -10.24 -16.36
C PHE A 68 3.19 -11.24 -15.74
N LEU A 69 3.53 -11.87 -14.60
CA LEU A 69 2.62 -12.72 -13.85
C LEU A 69 1.40 -11.92 -13.33
N TYR A 70 1.63 -10.74 -12.75
CA TYR A 70 0.58 -9.85 -12.28
C TYR A 70 -0.39 -9.45 -13.41
N LEU A 71 0.15 -8.99 -14.54
CA LEU A 71 -0.64 -8.64 -15.71
C LEU A 71 -1.39 -9.86 -16.29
N GLY A 72 -0.70 -10.99 -16.41
CA GLY A 72 -1.26 -12.24 -16.93
C GLY A 72 -2.42 -12.77 -16.08
N VAL A 73 -2.31 -12.76 -14.75
CA VAL A 73 -3.39 -13.17 -13.84
C VAL A 73 -4.60 -12.24 -14.01
N ASN A 74 -4.41 -10.91 -13.94
CA ASN A 74 -5.51 -9.96 -14.05
C ASN A 74 -6.22 -10.04 -15.42
N MET A 75 -5.47 -10.13 -16.52
CA MET A 75 -6.03 -10.32 -17.86
C MET A 75 -6.78 -11.65 -18.00
N THR A 76 -6.28 -12.72 -17.37
CA THR A 76 -6.91 -14.05 -17.43
C THR A 76 -8.21 -14.08 -16.62
N VAL A 77 -8.20 -13.57 -15.38
CA VAL A 77 -9.40 -13.46 -14.53
C VAL A 77 -10.48 -12.63 -15.24
N SER A 78 -10.12 -11.48 -15.81
CA SER A 78 -11.11 -10.62 -16.49
C SER A 78 -11.68 -11.26 -17.77
N ARG A 79 -10.86 -11.98 -18.55
CA ARG A 79 -11.33 -12.75 -19.72
C ARG A 79 -12.24 -13.92 -19.34
N ILE A 80 -11.91 -14.67 -18.30
CA ILE A 80 -12.75 -15.77 -17.79
C ILE A 80 -14.08 -15.20 -17.28
N TYR A 81 -14.04 -14.09 -16.54
CA TYR A 81 -15.24 -13.43 -16.03
C TYR A 81 -16.17 -12.96 -17.15
N ALA A 82 -15.62 -12.27 -18.16
CA ALA A 82 -16.36 -11.82 -19.34
C ALA A 82 -16.99 -13.00 -20.10
N ALA A 83 -16.22 -14.08 -20.34
CA ALA A 83 -16.71 -15.27 -21.02
C ALA A 83 -17.80 -16.02 -20.23
N ALA A 84 -17.71 -16.06 -18.90
CA ALA A 84 -18.68 -16.75 -18.04
C ALA A 84 -19.98 -15.96 -17.80
N THR A 85 -19.93 -14.62 -17.89
CA THR A 85 -21.08 -13.74 -17.60
C THR A 85 -21.70 -13.07 -18.83
N GLY A 86 -21.05 -13.17 -19.99
CA GLY A 86 -21.46 -12.46 -21.21
C GLY A 86 -21.18 -10.95 -21.18
N ARG A 87 -20.59 -10.41 -20.12
CA ARG A 87 -20.27 -8.97 -20.02
C ARG A 87 -19.07 -8.60 -20.88
N GLN A 88 -19.04 -7.35 -21.36
CA GLN A 88 -17.88 -6.82 -22.08
C GLN A 88 -16.66 -6.74 -21.15
N LEU A 89 -15.46 -6.86 -21.74
CA LEU A 89 -14.22 -6.59 -21.01
C LEU A 89 -14.19 -5.13 -20.53
N PRO A 90 -13.58 -4.83 -19.37
CA PRO A 90 -13.39 -3.44 -18.94
C PRO A 90 -12.64 -2.69 -20.03
N ARG A 91 -13.24 -1.62 -20.56
CA ARG A 91 -12.52 -0.73 -21.49
C ARG A 91 -11.34 -0.16 -20.73
N VAL A 92 -10.12 -0.39 -21.22
CA VAL A 92 -8.94 0.35 -20.76
C VAL A 92 -9.27 1.82 -20.99
N ALA A 93 -9.48 2.57 -19.90
CA ALA A 93 -9.79 3.98 -19.99
C ALA A 93 -8.71 4.66 -20.83
N LYS A 94 -9.11 5.39 -21.89
CA LYS A 94 -8.17 6.19 -22.68
C LYS A 94 -7.41 7.07 -21.70
N ALA A 95 -6.09 6.92 -21.66
CA ALA A 95 -5.23 7.76 -20.85
C ALA A 95 -5.53 9.24 -21.16
N ALA A 96 -5.82 10.01 -20.11
CA ALA A 96 -6.09 11.45 -20.16
C ALA A 96 -7.02 11.87 -21.31
N GLY A 97 -8.30 11.49 -21.23
CA GLY A 97 -9.35 12.18 -21.98
C GLY A 97 -9.40 13.66 -21.57
N ASN A 98 -8.81 14.52 -22.40
CA ASN A 98 -8.80 15.97 -22.28
C ASN A 98 -10.23 16.52 -22.13
N GLN A 99 -10.68 16.73 -20.89
CA GLN A 99 -11.92 17.43 -20.57
C GLN A 99 -11.57 18.83 -20.07
N GLY A 100 -11.93 19.85 -20.85
CA GLY A 100 -12.02 21.21 -20.34
C GLY A 100 -10.73 22.02 -20.28
N HIS A 101 -9.81 21.89 -21.24
CA HIS A 101 -9.08 23.12 -21.64
C HIS A 101 -10.08 24.01 -22.40
N GLY A 102 -10.72 24.92 -21.68
CA GLY A 102 -11.56 25.93 -22.28
C GLY A 102 -10.74 26.81 -23.22
N ASP A 103 -11.31 27.19 -24.36
CA ASP A 103 -10.70 28.13 -25.30
C ASP A 103 -10.35 29.44 -24.60
N ALA A 104 -9.08 29.59 -24.21
CA ALA A 104 -8.49 30.84 -23.79
C ALA A 104 -8.30 31.74 -25.01
N ARG A 105 -9.40 32.31 -25.53
CA ARG A 105 -9.32 33.46 -26.42
C ARG A 105 -8.85 34.66 -25.60
N GLU A 106 -7.56 34.97 -25.70
CA GLU A 106 -6.99 36.19 -25.15
C GLU A 106 -7.67 37.45 -25.71
N PRO A 107 -7.73 38.55 -24.94
CA PRO A 107 -8.49 39.73 -25.31
C PRO A 107 -7.64 40.71 -26.13
N ASP A 108 -7.77 40.65 -27.46
CA ASP A 108 -7.06 41.59 -28.32
C ASP A 108 -7.72 42.98 -28.32
N LYS A 109 -6.95 44.00 -27.91
CA LYS A 109 -7.41 45.40 -27.82
C LYS A 109 -6.97 46.21 -29.04
N ALA A 110 -7.91 46.50 -29.93
CA ALA A 110 -7.82 47.59 -30.91
C ALA A 110 -9.18 48.30 -30.99
N ILE A 111 -9.38 49.41 -30.26
CA ILE A 111 -9.19 50.79 -30.75
C ILE A 111 -10.13 51.15 -31.93
N ASP A 112 -11.26 51.77 -31.56
CA ASP A 112 -11.83 52.99 -32.14
C ASP A 112 -11.81 53.18 -33.68
N LYS A 113 -13.00 53.13 -34.32
CA LYS A 113 -13.66 54.35 -34.86
C LYS A 113 -15.02 54.14 -35.52
N SER A 114 -15.83 55.20 -35.42
CA SER A 114 -17.07 55.50 -36.17
C SER A 114 -18.25 54.53 -36.02
N LYS A 115 -19.52 54.94 -35.96
CA LYS A 115 -20.28 56.19 -35.69
C LYS A 115 -21.62 55.92 -36.36
N ASN A 116 -22.75 56.01 -35.63
CA ASN A 116 -24.12 56.27 -36.15
C ASN A 116 -24.68 55.23 -37.16
N ALA A 117 -25.97 54.90 -37.27
CA ALA A 117 -27.19 55.01 -36.45
C ALA A 117 -28.17 53.92 -37.02
N GLU A 118 -29.45 53.77 -36.69
CA GLU A 118 -30.42 54.49 -35.85
C GLU A 118 -31.53 53.49 -35.41
N LYS A 119 -32.60 53.97 -34.76
CA LYS A 119 -33.98 53.43 -34.78
C LYS A 119 -34.25 51.93 -34.50
N ALA A 120 -34.80 51.70 -33.31
CA ALA A 120 -35.99 50.86 -33.08
C ALA A 120 -37.23 51.45 -33.86
N PRO A 121 -38.39 50.76 -34.05
CA PRO A 121 -38.99 49.79 -33.11
C PRO A 121 -39.73 48.56 -33.70
N LEU A 122 -40.30 47.76 -32.77
CA LEU A 122 -41.35 46.73 -32.89
C LEU A 122 -42.69 47.33 -33.44
N PRO A 123 -43.84 46.60 -33.64
CA PRO A 123 -44.19 45.20 -33.28
C PRO A 123 -45.06 44.40 -34.30
N GLY A 124 -45.55 43.21 -33.90
CA GLY A 124 -46.67 42.46 -34.55
C GLY A 124 -46.26 41.51 -35.71
N GLU A 125 -47.05 40.51 -36.13
CA GLU A 125 -48.26 39.89 -35.55
C GLU A 125 -48.52 38.52 -36.24
N ALA A 126 -49.33 37.65 -35.61
CA ALA A 126 -50.21 36.64 -36.24
C ALA A 126 -49.72 35.57 -37.29
N SER A 127 -49.87 34.29 -36.87
CA SER A 127 -50.69 33.26 -37.56
C SER A 127 -50.15 32.34 -38.68
N ALA A 128 -50.18 31.03 -38.35
CA ALA A 128 -50.78 29.91 -39.11
C ALA A 128 -50.13 29.26 -40.36
N ASP A 129 -50.58 28.00 -40.52
CA ASP A 129 -50.55 27.07 -41.65
C ASP A 129 -49.21 26.43 -42.09
N GLY A 130 -49.13 25.13 -41.80
CA GLY A 130 -47.99 24.29 -42.11
C GLY A 130 -48.05 23.59 -43.46
N GLN A 131 -47.04 22.75 -43.70
CA GLN A 131 -47.17 21.60 -44.56
C GLN A 131 -46.17 20.50 -44.19
N SER A 132 -46.59 19.26 -44.42
CA SER A 132 -45.88 18.04 -44.08
C SER A 132 -44.62 17.80 -44.93
N LYS A 133 -43.57 17.27 -44.30
CA LYS A 133 -42.67 16.31 -44.93
C LYS A 133 -42.34 15.18 -43.97
N ASP A 134 -42.87 14.00 -44.27
CA ASP A 134 -42.45 12.75 -43.66
C ASP A 134 -40.96 12.50 -43.90
N VAL A 135 -40.19 12.42 -42.81
CA VAL A 135 -38.89 11.75 -42.83
C VAL A 135 -39.04 10.49 -42.00
N LYS A 136 -39.08 9.33 -42.67
CA LYS A 136 -39.02 8.03 -42.01
C LYS A 136 -37.77 7.97 -41.14
N ALA A 137 -37.94 7.93 -39.83
CA ALA A 137 -36.88 7.48 -38.94
C ALA A 137 -36.57 6.02 -39.29
N GLY A 138 -35.33 5.75 -39.70
CA GLY A 138 -34.80 4.38 -39.70
C GLY A 138 -34.74 3.84 -38.27
N PRO A 139 -34.56 2.52 -38.08
CA PRO A 139 -34.42 1.97 -36.75
C PRO A 139 -33.22 2.62 -36.06
N HIS A 140 -33.47 3.24 -34.90
CA HIS A 140 -32.40 3.65 -34.01
C HIS A 140 -31.63 2.40 -33.61
N ASP A 141 -30.41 2.28 -34.11
CA ASP A 141 -29.44 1.30 -33.64
C ASP A 141 -29.19 1.61 -32.15
N PRO A 142 -29.55 0.70 -31.22
CA PRO A 142 -29.38 0.97 -29.80
C PRO A 142 -27.88 1.06 -29.50
N GLY A 143 -27.45 2.21 -28.97
CA GLY A 143 -26.12 2.32 -28.36
C GLY A 143 -25.95 1.21 -27.31
N PRO A 144 -24.72 0.70 -27.10
CA PRO A 144 -24.48 -0.56 -26.42
C PRO A 144 -25.24 -0.66 -25.10
N ASP A 145 -26.13 -1.65 -24.99
CA ASP A 145 -27.04 -1.79 -23.87
C ASP A 145 -26.28 -1.77 -22.54
N ALA A 146 -26.67 -0.85 -21.65
CA ALA A 146 -26.05 -0.63 -20.34
C ALA A 146 -26.08 -1.88 -19.43
N SER A 147 -26.90 -2.89 -19.77
CA SER A 147 -26.88 -4.23 -19.17
C SER A 147 -25.58 -5.01 -19.38
N THR A 148 -24.75 -4.62 -20.36
CA THR A 148 -23.56 -5.36 -20.79
C THR A 148 -22.25 -4.85 -20.17
N GLU A 149 -22.26 -3.62 -19.62
CA GLU A 149 -21.09 -3.04 -18.93
C GLU A 149 -20.94 -3.63 -17.52
N GLN A 150 -19.71 -3.70 -17.00
CA GLN A 150 -19.44 -4.29 -15.68
C GLN A 150 -19.66 -3.25 -14.57
N SER A 151 -20.28 -3.69 -13.46
CA SER A 151 -20.46 -2.83 -12.29
C SER A 151 -19.17 -2.73 -11.45
N LEU A 152 -19.03 -1.65 -10.67
CA LEU A 152 -17.89 -1.46 -9.75
C LEU A 152 -17.71 -2.64 -8.79
N ALA A 153 -18.80 -3.24 -8.32
CA ALA A 153 -18.76 -4.42 -7.45
C ALA A 153 -18.18 -5.67 -8.13
N GLU A 154 -18.39 -5.84 -9.44
CA GLU A 154 -17.83 -6.97 -10.20
C GLU A 154 -16.35 -6.76 -10.54
N LEU A 155 -15.95 -5.51 -10.78
CA LEU A 155 -14.54 -5.14 -10.92
C LEU A 155 -13.81 -5.39 -9.59
N MET A 156 -14.38 -4.94 -8.47
CA MET A 156 -13.85 -5.20 -7.12
C MET A 156 -13.78 -6.71 -6.80
N PHE A 157 -14.79 -7.49 -7.21
CA PHE A 157 -14.76 -8.95 -7.08
C PHE A 157 -13.64 -9.59 -7.91
N GLN A 158 -13.46 -9.18 -9.17
CA GLN A 158 -12.34 -9.64 -10.01
C GLN A 158 -10.98 -9.28 -9.39
N PHE A 159 -10.81 -8.06 -8.87
CA PHE A 159 -9.59 -7.66 -8.16
C PHE A 159 -9.35 -8.52 -6.90
N ALA A 160 -10.38 -8.80 -6.11
CA ALA A 160 -10.28 -9.67 -4.94
C ALA A 160 -9.85 -11.10 -5.33
N VAL A 161 -10.42 -11.65 -6.42
CA VAL A 161 -10.04 -12.95 -6.98
C VAL A 161 -8.58 -12.92 -7.46
N SER A 162 -8.19 -11.95 -8.29
CA SER A 162 -6.81 -11.78 -8.77
C SER A 162 -5.80 -11.71 -7.62
N ASN A 163 -6.08 -10.90 -6.59
CA ASN A 163 -5.22 -10.77 -5.42
C ASN A 163 -5.12 -12.09 -4.65
N GLY A 164 -6.23 -12.80 -4.46
CA GLY A 164 -6.25 -14.14 -3.86
C GLY A 164 -5.38 -15.15 -4.61
N LEU A 165 -5.44 -15.19 -5.94
CA LEU A 165 -4.55 -16.02 -6.76
C LEU A 165 -3.08 -15.59 -6.60
N LEU A 166 -2.79 -14.28 -6.67
CA LEU A 166 -1.43 -13.75 -6.60
C LEU A 166 -0.76 -14.02 -5.25
N LEU A 167 -1.51 -14.07 -4.14
CA LEU A 167 -0.97 -14.45 -2.83
C LEU A 167 -0.42 -15.88 -2.78
N VAL A 168 -0.91 -16.78 -3.64
CA VAL A 168 -0.39 -18.14 -3.80
C VAL A 168 0.70 -18.19 -4.89
N LEU A 169 0.44 -17.56 -6.04
CA LEU A 169 1.30 -17.63 -7.21
C LEU A 169 2.63 -16.87 -7.04
N VAL A 170 2.65 -15.72 -6.37
CA VAL A 170 3.88 -14.91 -6.19
C VAL A 170 4.91 -15.65 -5.33
N PRO A 171 4.59 -16.17 -4.12
CA PRO A 171 5.57 -16.93 -3.34
C PRO A 171 5.99 -18.24 -4.02
N ALA A 172 5.07 -18.93 -4.70
CA ALA A 172 5.37 -20.14 -5.45
C ALA A 172 6.35 -19.86 -6.62
N PHE A 173 6.09 -18.81 -7.41
CA PHE A 173 6.95 -18.41 -8.51
C PHE A 173 8.34 -18.01 -8.05
N VAL A 174 8.44 -17.18 -7.00
CA VAL A 174 9.74 -16.74 -6.44
C VAL A 174 10.53 -17.93 -5.88
N ARG A 175 9.86 -18.90 -5.25
CA ARG A 175 10.48 -20.16 -4.82
C ARG A 175 11.00 -20.97 -6.00
N LEU A 176 10.25 -21.06 -7.10
CA LEU A 176 10.66 -21.79 -8.31
C LEU A 176 11.85 -21.12 -9.03
N THR A 177 11.90 -19.78 -9.10
CA THR A 177 12.98 -19.07 -9.82
C THR A 177 14.22 -18.78 -8.99
N SER A 178 14.16 -18.83 -7.66
CA SER A 178 15.27 -18.42 -6.78
C SER A 178 15.52 -19.30 -5.55
N GLY A 179 14.71 -20.35 -5.33
CA GLY A 179 14.81 -21.22 -4.16
C GLY A 179 14.32 -20.61 -2.84
N ALA A 180 13.89 -19.35 -2.85
CA ALA A 180 13.51 -18.60 -1.64
C ALA A 180 12.39 -19.28 -0.82
N GLY A 181 12.43 -19.06 0.49
CA GLY A 181 11.38 -19.40 1.43
C GLY A 181 10.53 -18.19 1.86
N LEU A 182 9.45 -18.46 2.59
CA LEU A 182 8.63 -17.39 3.19
C LEU A 182 9.43 -16.54 4.20
N ALA A 183 10.42 -17.13 4.87
CA ALA A 183 11.32 -16.39 5.77
C ALA A 183 12.13 -15.31 5.05
N ASP A 184 12.54 -15.54 3.79
CA ASP A 184 13.22 -14.52 2.99
C ASP A 184 12.31 -13.31 2.71
N LEU A 185 11.00 -13.54 2.56
CA LEU A 185 10.01 -12.47 2.41
C LEU A 185 9.73 -11.71 3.72
N GLY A 186 10.34 -12.10 4.84
CA GLY A 186 10.06 -11.57 6.18
C GLY A 186 8.88 -12.24 6.89
N LEU A 187 8.34 -13.35 6.36
CA LEU A 187 7.27 -14.13 7.00
C LEU A 187 7.85 -15.21 7.91
N HIS A 188 8.06 -14.84 9.17
CA HIS A 188 8.51 -15.73 10.24
C HIS A 188 7.30 -16.27 11.03
N ARG A 189 7.39 -17.49 11.60
CA ARG A 189 6.31 -18.11 12.41
C ARG A 189 6.36 -17.76 13.91
N GLN A 190 7.35 -16.97 14.32
CA GLN A 190 7.62 -16.64 15.72
C GLN A 190 7.19 -15.20 16.04
N GLU A 191 6.91 -14.94 17.32
CA GLU A 191 6.52 -13.62 17.87
C GLU A 191 5.35 -12.88 17.18
N TRP A 192 4.42 -13.59 16.51
CA TRP A 192 3.29 -12.94 15.81
C TRP A 192 2.59 -11.84 16.61
N PRO A 193 2.23 -12.02 17.90
CA PRO A 193 1.61 -10.95 18.69
C PRO A 193 2.48 -9.70 18.86
N ARG A 194 3.81 -9.85 19.00
CA ARG A 194 4.75 -8.72 19.09
C ARG A 194 4.81 -7.97 17.76
N GLN A 195 4.91 -8.70 16.65
CA GLN A 195 5.03 -8.12 15.31
C GLN A 195 3.73 -7.41 14.88
N MET A 196 2.58 -8.03 15.13
CA MET A 196 1.27 -7.38 14.97
C MET A 196 1.15 -6.15 15.87
N GLY A 197 1.56 -6.23 17.13
CA GLY A 197 1.55 -5.09 18.06
C GLY A 197 2.47 -3.94 17.63
N ILE A 198 3.62 -4.22 16.99
CA ILE A 198 4.45 -3.18 16.36
C ILE A 198 3.69 -2.53 15.20
N GLY A 199 3.08 -3.32 14.33
CA GLY A 199 2.28 -2.82 13.19
C GLY A 199 1.11 -1.93 13.62
N VAL A 200 0.29 -2.38 14.58
CA VAL A 200 -0.83 -1.59 15.13
C VAL A 200 -0.33 -0.28 15.73
N ARG A 201 0.73 -0.29 16.56
CA ARG A 201 1.28 0.95 17.15
C ARG A 201 1.82 1.90 16.09
N ALA A 202 2.49 1.38 15.05
CA ALA A 202 2.97 2.20 13.94
C ALA A 202 1.82 2.80 13.13
N ALA A 203 0.73 2.06 12.91
CA ALA A 203 -0.47 2.59 12.27
C ALA A 203 -1.13 3.69 13.11
N MET A 204 -1.33 3.46 14.41
CA MET A 204 -1.91 4.46 15.34
C MET A 204 -1.06 5.74 15.41
N LEU A 205 0.27 5.62 15.35
CA LEU A 205 1.17 6.77 15.31
C LEU A 205 1.10 7.52 13.97
N MET A 206 1.08 6.79 12.84
CA MET A 206 1.14 7.37 11.50
C MET A 206 -0.20 7.79 10.91
N THR A 207 -1.34 7.33 11.44
CA THR A 207 -2.66 7.70 10.92
C THR A 207 -2.90 9.22 11.03
N PRO A 208 -2.70 9.89 12.18
CA PRO A 208 -2.89 11.34 12.28
C PRO A 208 -2.07 12.18 11.28
N PRO A 209 -0.74 12.01 11.11
CA PRO A 209 0.02 12.81 10.15
C PRO A 209 -0.31 12.48 8.69
N VAL A 210 -0.64 11.23 8.35
CA VAL A 210 -1.08 10.86 6.99
C VAL A 210 -2.44 11.49 6.69
N CYS A 211 -3.40 11.42 7.60
CA CYS A 211 -4.71 12.07 7.46
C CYS A 211 -4.59 13.61 7.43
N ALA A 212 -3.68 14.20 8.21
CA ALA A 212 -3.43 15.64 8.17
C ALA A 212 -2.88 16.11 6.82
N ILE A 213 -1.93 15.37 6.22
CA ILE A 213 -1.45 15.66 4.86
C ILE A 213 -2.58 15.47 3.85
N GLN A 214 -3.36 14.38 3.93
CA GLN A 214 -4.50 14.15 3.05
C GLN A 214 -5.48 15.33 3.10
N PHE A 215 -5.90 15.73 4.31
CA PHE A 215 -6.79 16.87 4.56
C PHE A 215 -6.25 18.16 3.93
N LEU A 216 -4.97 18.49 4.14
CA LEU A 216 -4.34 19.68 3.56
C LEU A 216 -4.30 19.63 2.03
N THR A 217 -4.03 18.46 1.44
CA THR A 217 -3.98 18.33 -0.03
C THR A 217 -5.34 18.47 -0.70
N VAL A 218 -6.43 18.00 -0.07
CA VAL A 218 -7.78 18.19 -0.63
C VAL A 218 -8.32 19.61 -0.49
N GLN A 219 -7.70 20.47 0.34
CA GLN A 219 -7.97 21.92 0.32
C GLN A 219 -7.43 22.61 -0.95
N ILE A 220 -6.51 21.96 -1.68
CA ILE A 220 -5.82 22.53 -2.84
C ILE A 220 -6.27 21.85 -4.15
N TRP A 221 -6.52 20.55 -4.12
CA TRP A 221 -6.95 19.75 -5.29
C TRP A 221 -8.22 18.97 -5.02
N HIS A 222 -9.12 18.92 -6.00
CA HIS A 222 -10.29 18.03 -5.95
C HIS A 222 -9.87 16.56 -5.87
N SER A 223 -10.49 15.82 -4.95
CA SER A 223 -10.25 14.40 -4.75
C SER A 223 -10.89 13.56 -5.85
N GLN A 224 -10.14 12.63 -6.44
CA GLN A 224 -10.69 11.59 -7.30
C GLN A 224 -11.10 10.39 -6.43
N ALA A 225 -12.42 10.14 -6.34
CA ALA A 225 -12.98 9.12 -5.45
C ALA A 225 -12.45 7.70 -5.75
N HIS A 226 -12.17 6.93 -4.71
CA HIS A 226 -11.62 5.58 -4.83
C HIS A 226 -12.67 4.58 -5.38
N PRO A 227 -12.31 3.54 -6.17
CA PRO A 227 -13.30 2.57 -6.66
C PRO A 227 -14.11 1.87 -5.56
N VAL A 228 -13.49 1.60 -4.41
CA VAL A 228 -14.17 1.08 -3.19
C VAL A 228 -15.17 2.09 -2.65
N GLU A 229 -14.79 3.37 -2.59
CA GLU A 229 -15.60 4.46 -2.09
C GLU A 229 -16.82 4.69 -2.98
N GLN A 230 -16.62 4.79 -4.30
CA GLN A 230 -17.71 4.85 -5.29
C GLN A 230 -18.67 3.66 -5.13
N MET A 231 -18.17 2.43 -5.09
CA MET A 231 -18.98 1.22 -4.90
C MET A 231 -19.81 1.25 -3.61
N VAL A 232 -19.22 1.69 -2.50
CA VAL A 232 -19.84 1.71 -1.16
C VAL A 232 -20.87 2.83 -1.04
N LEU A 233 -20.60 4.01 -1.62
CA LEU A 233 -21.49 5.17 -1.59
C LEU A 233 -22.66 5.04 -2.57
N GLU A 234 -22.45 4.44 -3.76
CA GLU A 234 -23.53 4.18 -4.72
C GLU A 234 -24.54 3.15 -4.19
N LYS A 235 -24.08 2.04 -3.61
CA LYS A 235 -24.97 0.92 -3.24
C LYS A 235 -24.51 0.11 -2.03
N LEU A 236 -24.80 0.61 -0.83
CA LEU A 236 -24.48 -0.06 0.43
C LEU A 236 -25.33 -1.33 0.68
N THR A 237 -24.84 -2.47 0.21
CA THR A 237 -25.34 -3.81 0.57
C THR A 237 -24.40 -4.50 1.56
N VAL A 238 -24.90 -5.52 2.26
CA VAL A 238 -24.07 -6.33 3.17
C VAL A 238 -22.92 -7.01 2.40
N GLY A 239 -23.20 -7.52 1.19
CA GLY A 239 -22.17 -8.08 0.31
C GLY A 239 -21.10 -7.07 -0.11
N VAL A 240 -21.51 -5.84 -0.47
CA VAL A 240 -20.59 -4.73 -0.80
C VAL A 240 -19.73 -4.34 0.41
N ALA A 241 -20.32 -4.24 1.60
CA ALA A 241 -19.58 -3.94 2.83
C ALA A 241 -18.56 -5.04 3.18
N ILE A 242 -18.94 -6.32 3.07
CA ILE A 242 -18.02 -7.46 3.26
C ILE A 242 -16.91 -7.45 2.21
N LEU A 243 -17.23 -7.22 0.93
CA LEU A 243 -16.25 -7.15 -0.15
C LEU A 243 -15.27 -5.99 0.05
N ALA A 244 -15.76 -4.81 0.46
CA ALA A 244 -14.91 -3.67 0.80
C ALA A 244 -13.94 -4.03 1.94
N VAL A 245 -14.44 -4.53 3.07
CA VAL A 245 -13.63 -4.95 4.24
C VAL A 245 -12.58 -6.00 3.86
N LEU A 246 -12.97 -7.07 3.16
CA LEU A 246 -12.04 -8.12 2.72
C LEU A 246 -11.00 -7.59 1.73
N SER A 247 -11.40 -6.70 0.81
CA SER A 247 -10.48 -6.13 -0.17
C SER A 247 -9.49 -5.17 0.48
N THR A 248 -9.94 -4.20 1.29
CA THR A 248 -9.09 -3.10 1.81
C THR A 248 -8.29 -3.49 3.05
N MET A 249 -8.84 -4.34 3.93
CA MET A 249 -8.20 -4.69 5.21
C MET A 249 -7.39 -5.98 5.14
N VAL A 250 -7.64 -6.85 4.16
CA VAL A 250 -6.99 -8.16 4.06
C VAL A 250 -6.23 -8.31 2.75
N LEU A 251 -6.93 -8.34 1.61
CA LEU A 251 -6.32 -8.73 0.33
C LEU A 251 -5.31 -7.71 -0.18
N ALA A 252 -5.65 -6.41 -0.20
CA ALA A 252 -4.76 -5.34 -0.63
C ALA A 252 -3.48 -5.26 0.24
N PRO A 253 -3.55 -5.11 1.58
CA PRO A 253 -2.36 -5.14 2.44
C PRO A 253 -1.49 -6.39 2.25
N LEU A 254 -2.09 -7.58 2.13
CA LEU A 254 -1.33 -8.82 1.94
C LEU A 254 -0.53 -8.81 0.62
N ILE A 255 -1.15 -8.45 -0.51
CA ILE A 255 -0.47 -8.51 -1.81
C ILE A 255 0.50 -7.33 -2.00
N GLU A 256 0.13 -6.15 -1.50
CA GLU A 256 0.93 -4.94 -1.63
C GLU A 256 2.19 -4.99 -0.76
N GLU A 257 2.09 -5.43 0.51
CA GLU A 257 3.30 -5.64 1.30
C GLU A 257 4.18 -6.73 0.70
N LEU A 258 3.60 -7.84 0.23
CA LEU A 258 4.34 -8.92 -0.41
C LEU A 258 5.13 -8.43 -1.63
N LEU A 259 4.49 -7.69 -2.54
CA LEU A 259 5.14 -7.17 -3.74
C LEU A 259 6.13 -6.04 -3.44
N PHE A 260 5.72 -5.02 -2.67
CA PHE A 260 6.55 -3.84 -2.48
C PHE A 260 7.62 -4.02 -1.41
N ARG A 261 7.30 -4.57 -0.24
CA ARG A 261 8.25 -4.70 0.89
C ARG A 261 8.96 -6.06 0.82
N GLY A 262 8.20 -7.14 0.62
CA GLY A 262 8.70 -8.50 0.49
C GLY A 262 9.64 -8.71 -0.69
N ILE A 263 9.27 -8.25 -1.90
CA ILE A 263 10.03 -8.44 -3.14
C ILE A 263 10.84 -7.20 -3.56
N PHE A 264 10.17 -6.08 -3.82
CA PHE A 264 10.74 -4.93 -4.55
C PHE A 264 11.78 -4.17 -3.71
N GLN A 265 11.47 -3.82 -2.46
CA GLN A 265 12.40 -3.14 -1.54
C GLN A 265 13.66 -3.97 -1.28
N ARG A 266 13.53 -5.29 -1.12
CA ARG A 266 14.69 -6.19 -0.94
C ARG A 266 15.53 -6.32 -2.21
N TRP A 267 14.89 -6.35 -3.39
CA TRP A 267 15.59 -6.35 -4.68
C TRP A 267 16.37 -5.04 -4.88
N LEU A 268 15.76 -3.88 -4.61
CA LEU A 268 16.45 -2.59 -4.63
C LEU A 268 17.60 -2.55 -3.60
N GLY A 269 17.41 -3.10 -2.39
CA GLY A 269 18.48 -3.29 -1.41
C GLY A 269 19.69 -4.04 -1.98
N ARG A 270 19.45 -5.19 -2.64
CA ARG A 270 20.50 -5.96 -3.33
C ARG A 270 21.22 -5.18 -4.44
N LEU A 271 20.53 -4.27 -5.14
CA LEU A 271 21.17 -3.44 -6.16
C LEU A 271 22.05 -2.34 -5.54
N VAL A 272 21.61 -1.74 -4.42
CA VAL A 272 22.30 -0.64 -3.74
C VAL A 272 23.48 -1.12 -2.90
N GLU A 273 23.37 -2.27 -2.24
CA GLU A 273 24.43 -2.87 -1.41
C GLU A 273 25.48 -3.62 -2.26
N GLY A 274 25.23 -3.75 -3.57
CA GLY A 274 26.06 -4.54 -4.48
C GLY A 274 25.88 -6.04 -4.30
N ARG A 275 26.45 -6.82 -5.22
CA ARG A 275 26.65 -8.25 -4.95
C ARG A 275 27.74 -8.35 -3.89
N PRO A 276 27.56 -9.09 -2.78
CA PRO A 276 28.69 -9.69 -2.13
C PRO A 276 29.41 -10.48 -3.23
N LEU A 277 30.65 -10.11 -3.54
CA LEU A 277 31.52 -11.02 -4.29
C LEU A 277 31.47 -12.35 -3.55
N PRO A 278 31.46 -13.51 -4.23
CA PRO A 278 31.70 -14.76 -3.56
C PRO A 278 32.98 -14.55 -2.76
N THR A 279 32.90 -14.64 -1.43
CA THR A 279 34.10 -14.82 -0.64
C THR A 279 34.63 -16.15 -1.11
N THR A 280 35.55 -16.11 -2.07
CA THR A 280 36.40 -17.24 -2.38
C THR A 280 37.04 -17.56 -1.05
N THR A 281 36.53 -18.60 -0.40
CA THR A 281 37.30 -19.33 0.58
C THR A 281 38.48 -19.85 -0.21
N ILE A 282 39.53 -19.01 -0.31
CA ILE A 282 40.87 -19.46 -0.60
C ILE A 282 41.07 -20.53 0.48
N PRO A 283 41.09 -21.83 0.13
CA PRO A 283 41.38 -22.84 1.13
C PRO A 283 42.72 -22.44 1.72
N GLU A 284 42.80 -22.33 3.04
CA GLU A 284 43.94 -21.75 3.76
C GLU A 284 45.21 -22.52 3.39
N LYS A 285 45.90 -22.05 2.36
CA LYS A 285 46.84 -22.87 1.59
C LYS A 285 48.19 -22.79 2.24
N GLY A 286 48.41 -23.69 3.19
CA GLY A 286 49.72 -23.99 3.73
C GLY A 286 50.27 -22.83 4.56
N ARG A 287 50.32 -23.06 5.87
CA ARG A 287 51.19 -22.32 6.79
C ARG A 287 52.63 -22.48 6.31
N PHE A 288 53.11 -21.54 5.49
CA PHE A 288 54.52 -21.49 5.07
C PHE A 288 55.38 -21.25 6.31
N GLY A 289 56.02 -22.31 6.79
CA GLY A 289 57.08 -22.19 7.77
C GLY A 289 58.30 -21.46 7.17
N PRO A 290 59.17 -20.85 7.99
CA PRO A 290 60.40 -20.25 7.50
C PRO A 290 61.26 -21.30 6.77
N LEU A 291 61.90 -20.88 5.68
CA LEU A 291 62.91 -21.66 4.99
C LEU A 291 64.20 -21.63 5.81
N GLU A 292 64.56 -22.74 6.45
CA GLU A 292 65.95 -22.98 6.87
C GLU A 292 66.70 -23.75 5.77
N PRO A 293 68.00 -23.45 5.56
CA PRO A 293 68.78 -24.06 4.50
C PRO A 293 69.21 -25.50 4.81
N GLU A 294 69.55 -26.20 3.75
CA GLU A 294 69.90 -27.63 3.69
C GLU A 294 71.12 -28.00 4.56
N ASN A 295 71.18 -29.26 5.02
CA ASN A 295 72.38 -30.12 4.90
C ASN A 295 72.11 -31.60 5.28
N GLU A 296 72.19 -32.45 4.25
CA GLU A 296 72.69 -33.84 4.21
C GLU A 296 72.61 -34.81 5.41
N SER A 297 71.65 -35.74 5.30
CA SER A 297 71.89 -37.21 5.32
C SER A 297 72.21 -37.98 6.64
N PHE A 298 72.02 -39.31 6.52
CA PHE A 298 72.72 -40.40 7.23
C PHE A 298 72.12 -41.05 8.53
N PHE A 299 71.44 -42.19 8.31
CA PHE A 299 71.45 -43.44 9.12
C PHE A 299 70.60 -43.62 10.41
N LEU A 300 69.82 -44.72 10.38
CA LEU A 300 69.53 -45.74 11.42
C LEU A 300 68.96 -45.34 12.82
N ASN A 301 67.66 -45.61 12.98
CA ASN A 301 67.07 -46.57 13.94
C ASN A 301 67.76 -46.80 15.32
N SER A 302 67.14 -46.35 16.43
CA SER A 302 67.21 -47.07 17.73
C SER A 302 66.16 -46.64 18.79
N LYS A 303 65.47 -47.65 19.36
CA LYS A 303 64.88 -47.84 20.71
C LYS A 303 64.61 -46.65 21.69
N ALA A 304 63.33 -46.58 22.09
CA ALA A 304 62.77 -46.76 23.45
C ALA A 304 63.20 -45.90 24.68
N ALA A 305 62.24 -45.09 25.16
CA ALA A 305 61.73 -44.96 26.56
C ALA A 305 62.67 -44.46 27.70
N PRO A 306 62.13 -44.07 28.89
CA PRO A 306 60.96 -43.21 29.19
C PRO A 306 61.38 -42.09 30.19
N THR A 307 60.47 -41.65 31.08
CA THR A 307 60.65 -40.63 32.17
C THR A 307 60.88 -39.19 31.66
N GLU A 308 60.45 -38.12 32.34
CA GLU A 308 60.19 -37.94 33.78
C GLU A 308 58.98 -37.01 34.06
N SER A 309 58.55 -36.91 35.32
CA SER A 309 57.28 -36.28 35.71
C SER A 309 57.41 -35.19 36.78
N THR A 310 56.47 -34.24 36.78
CA THR A 310 56.17 -33.21 37.83
C THR A 310 57.14 -32.03 37.98
N PRO A 311 56.72 -30.88 38.56
CA PRO A 311 55.40 -30.55 39.14
C PRO A 311 54.67 -29.35 38.50
N ILE A 312 53.38 -29.24 38.85
CA ILE A 312 52.51 -28.09 38.53
C ILE A 312 52.68 -27.03 39.61
N ASP A 313 52.90 -25.77 39.21
CA ASP A 313 52.81 -24.60 40.10
C ASP A 313 51.50 -23.81 39.80
N PRO A 314 50.56 -23.68 40.76
CA PRO A 314 49.26 -23.05 40.51
C PRO A 314 49.28 -21.56 40.87
N GLY A 315 49.82 -20.69 40.00
CA GLY A 315 50.06 -19.31 40.47
C GLY A 315 50.21 -18.12 39.52
N SER A 316 50.21 -18.22 38.19
CA SER A 316 50.13 -17.02 37.34
C SER A 316 49.93 -17.32 35.85
N GLU A 317 48.74 -17.06 35.32
CA GLU A 317 48.53 -16.19 34.16
C GLU A 317 47.04 -16.12 33.82
N ILE A 318 46.40 -15.01 34.22
CA ILE A 318 45.17 -14.56 33.57
C ILE A 318 45.60 -13.95 32.23
N LEU A 319 46.02 -14.80 31.30
CA LEU A 319 46.11 -14.44 29.89
C LEU A 319 44.69 -14.31 29.38
N ALA A 320 44.20 -13.07 29.41
CA ALA A 320 42.90 -12.70 28.90
C ALA A 320 42.76 -13.23 27.46
N SER A 321 41.96 -14.27 27.28
CA SER A 321 41.51 -14.71 25.96
C SER A 321 40.70 -13.56 25.37
N GLY A 322 41.37 -12.71 24.60
CA GLY A 322 40.78 -11.59 23.89
C GLY A 322 39.75 -12.10 22.90
N HIS A 323 38.52 -12.31 23.38
CA HIS A 323 37.33 -12.26 22.56
C HIS A 323 37.26 -10.84 22.01
N GLN A 324 38.00 -10.58 20.93
CA GLN A 324 37.66 -9.47 20.06
C GLN A 324 36.19 -9.70 19.67
N PRO A 325 35.29 -8.77 19.98
CA PRO A 325 33.95 -8.82 19.43
C PRO A 325 34.16 -8.80 17.92
N ALA A 326 33.74 -9.86 17.23
CA ALA A 326 33.83 -9.89 15.77
C ALA A 326 33.18 -8.61 15.25
N GLU A 327 33.94 -7.77 14.54
CA GLU A 327 33.43 -6.52 14.00
C GLU A 327 32.28 -6.85 13.06
N GLN A 328 31.05 -6.72 13.57
CA GLN A 328 29.87 -6.84 12.74
C GLN A 328 29.98 -5.73 11.69
N PRO A 329 30.01 -6.04 10.39
CA PRO A 329 30.06 -5.01 9.37
C PRO A 329 28.84 -4.12 9.57
N SER A 330 29.08 -2.89 10.00
CA SER A 330 28.02 -1.91 10.27
C SER A 330 27.48 -1.38 8.96
N SER A 331 26.77 -2.25 8.23
CA SER A 331 26.04 -1.92 7.02
C SER A 331 25.00 -0.88 7.40
N ARG A 332 25.35 0.40 7.20
CA ARG A 332 24.41 1.51 7.27
C ARG A 332 23.32 1.21 6.26
N SER A 333 22.17 0.75 6.75
CA SER A 333 21.03 0.40 5.91
C SER A 333 20.67 1.62 5.08
N SER A 334 20.93 1.58 3.78
CA SER A 334 20.62 2.72 2.92
C SER A 334 19.11 2.95 2.97
N SER A 335 18.68 4.19 3.17
CA SER A 335 17.26 4.55 3.07
C SER A 335 16.76 4.57 1.61
N LEU A 336 17.67 4.48 0.63
CA LEU A 336 17.35 4.59 -0.79
C LEU A 336 16.33 3.54 -1.29
N PRO A 337 16.41 2.24 -0.92
CA PRO A 337 15.39 1.25 -1.27
C PRO A 337 14.01 1.59 -0.70
N ILE A 338 13.92 2.15 0.52
CA ILE A 338 12.66 2.58 1.14
C ILE A 338 12.06 3.74 0.34
N LEU A 339 12.86 4.75 0.02
CA LEU A 339 12.41 5.94 -0.71
C LEU A 339 11.95 5.58 -2.13
N LEU A 340 12.74 4.80 -2.87
CA LEU A 340 12.38 4.33 -4.22
C LEU A 340 11.12 3.46 -4.20
N THR A 341 11.04 2.48 -3.30
CA THR A 341 9.83 1.65 -3.13
C THR A 341 8.61 2.51 -2.87
N SER A 342 8.75 3.53 -2.03
CA SER A 342 7.65 4.40 -1.64
C SER A 342 7.20 5.36 -2.73
N PHE A 343 8.13 5.84 -3.56
CA PHE A 343 7.80 6.58 -4.76
C PHE A 343 6.99 5.74 -5.76
N PHE A 344 7.45 4.52 -6.07
CA PHE A 344 6.71 3.61 -6.96
C PHE A 344 5.35 3.19 -6.39
N PHE A 345 5.27 2.96 -5.07
CA PHE A 345 4.01 2.65 -4.39
C PHE A 345 3.00 3.79 -4.49
N ALA A 346 3.41 5.02 -4.18
CA ALA A 346 2.56 6.21 -4.33
C ALA A 346 2.17 6.47 -5.80
N ALA A 347 3.09 6.24 -6.75
CA ALA A 347 2.83 6.42 -8.18
C ALA A 347 1.74 5.48 -8.73
N MET A 348 1.62 4.26 -8.20
CA MET A 348 0.52 3.34 -8.56
C MET A 348 -0.87 3.88 -8.17
N HIS A 349 -0.94 4.82 -7.23
CA HIS A 349 -2.17 5.46 -6.76
C HIS A 349 -2.48 6.79 -7.49
N LEU A 350 -1.73 7.16 -8.54
CA LEU A 350 -1.95 8.39 -9.32
C LEU A 350 -3.40 8.61 -9.83
N PRO A 351 -4.18 7.59 -10.20
CA PRO A 351 -5.60 7.77 -10.55
C PRO A 351 -6.47 8.35 -9.42
N GLN A 352 -5.99 8.37 -8.18
CA GLN A 352 -6.67 8.80 -6.96
C GLN A 352 -6.14 10.15 -6.45
N TRP A 353 -5.70 11.02 -7.37
CA TRP A 353 -5.13 12.33 -7.02
C TRP A 353 -6.08 13.13 -6.10
N PRO A 354 -5.60 13.79 -5.02
CA PRO A 354 -4.19 13.97 -4.59
C PRO A 354 -3.63 12.90 -3.63
N ALA A 355 -4.33 11.78 -3.40
CA ALA A 355 -3.96 10.77 -2.39
C ALA A 355 -2.50 10.24 -2.42
N PRO A 356 -1.80 10.12 -3.58
CA PRO A 356 -0.38 9.74 -3.63
C PRO A 356 0.54 10.52 -2.67
N ILE A 357 0.22 11.79 -2.38
CA ILE A 357 1.04 12.65 -1.50
C ILE A 357 1.04 12.12 -0.06
N ALA A 358 -0.14 11.80 0.48
CA ALA A 358 -0.28 11.21 1.82
C ALA A 358 0.21 9.74 1.84
N ILE A 359 -0.08 8.99 0.78
CA ILE A 359 0.34 7.59 0.60
C ILE A 359 1.87 7.44 0.55
N LEU A 360 2.60 8.44 0.02
CA LEU A 360 4.06 8.46 0.05
C LEU A 360 4.61 8.43 1.49
N LEU A 361 4.05 9.24 2.40
CA LEU A 361 4.43 9.23 3.82
C LEU A 361 4.11 7.88 4.48
N LEU A 362 2.92 7.35 4.24
CA LEU A 362 2.52 6.03 4.75
C LEU A 362 3.51 4.94 4.29
N SER A 363 3.88 4.94 3.01
CA SER A 363 4.81 3.95 2.47
C SER A 363 6.23 4.06 3.02
N ILE A 364 6.73 5.28 3.24
CA ILE A 364 8.04 5.48 3.89
C ILE A 364 8.03 4.86 5.29
N ALA A 365 6.95 5.03 6.04
CA ALA A 365 6.81 4.44 7.36
C ALA A 365 6.68 2.90 7.30
N LEU A 366 5.88 2.34 6.37
CA LEU A 366 5.78 0.89 6.14
C LEU A 366 7.14 0.27 5.80
N GLY A 367 7.87 0.86 4.85
CA GLY A 367 9.20 0.40 4.46
C GLY A 367 10.23 0.52 5.58
N THR A 368 10.10 1.53 6.45
CA THR A 368 10.93 1.70 7.65
C THR A 368 10.62 0.62 8.71
N VAL A 369 9.34 0.36 9.00
CA VAL A 369 8.94 -0.71 9.93
C VAL A 369 9.42 -2.07 9.43
N TYR A 370 9.26 -2.35 8.14
CA TYR A 370 9.75 -3.59 7.53
C TYR A 370 11.28 -3.73 7.65
N GLN A 371 12.04 -2.68 7.31
CA GLN A 371 13.51 -2.68 7.38
C GLN A 371 14.02 -2.87 8.82
N ARG A 372 13.37 -2.26 9.81
CA ARG A 372 13.75 -2.31 11.24
C ARG A 372 13.41 -3.63 11.92
N THR A 373 12.33 -4.29 11.50
CA THR A 373 11.83 -5.53 12.14
C THR A 373 12.23 -6.81 11.40
N GLY A 374 12.50 -6.72 10.10
CA GLY A 374 12.60 -7.89 9.21
C GLY A 374 11.28 -8.66 9.06
N SER A 375 10.15 -8.07 9.46
CA SER A 375 8.85 -8.72 9.58
C SER A 375 7.84 -8.17 8.59
N LEU A 376 7.44 -9.00 7.62
CA LEU A 376 6.37 -8.65 6.69
C LEU A 376 5.03 -8.53 7.42
N LEU A 377 4.82 -9.35 8.46
CA LEU A 377 3.60 -9.30 9.28
C LEU A 377 3.44 -7.95 9.99
N ALA A 378 4.53 -7.30 10.41
CA ALA A 378 4.46 -5.97 11.02
C ALA A 378 4.00 -4.90 10.01
N ALA A 379 4.52 -4.93 8.77
CA ALA A 379 4.08 -4.06 7.69
C ALA A 379 2.62 -4.34 7.27
N ILE A 380 2.26 -5.61 7.08
CA ILE A 380 0.88 -6.03 6.73
C ILE A 380 -0.10 -5.54 7.79
N THR A 381 0.23 -5.75 9.08
CA THR A 381 -0.65 -5.32 10.18
C THR A 381 -0.76 -3.80 10.25
N MET A 382 0.34 -3.07 10.02
CA MET A 382 0.32 -1.60 9.97
C MET A 382 -0.61 -1.10 8.86
N HIS A 383 -0.45 -1.61 7.64
CA HIS A 383 -1.24 -1.22 6.48
C HIS A 383 -2.73 -1.62 6.65
N ALA A 384 -3.00 -2.86 7.05
CA ALA A 384 -4.35 -3.35 7.33
C ALA A 384 -5.07 -2.53 8.43
N THR A 385 -4.33 -2.09 9.45
CA THR A 385 -4.89 -1.24 10.52
C THR A 385 -5.24 0.15 9.98
N PHE A 386 -4.35 0.78 9.21
CA PHE A 386 -4.61 2.09 8.58
C PHE A 386 -5.81 2.03 7.63
N ASN A 387 -5.85 1.04 6.72
CA ASN A 387 -6.97 0.83 5.82
C ASN A 387 -8.26 0.49 6.56
N GLY A 388 -8.17 -0.24 7.68
CA GLY A 388 -9.31 -0.54 8.55
C GLY A 388 -9.96 0.71 9.15
N VAL A 389 -9.16 1.65 9.68
CA VAL A 389 -9.69 2.92 10.19
C VAL A 389 -10.41 3.71 9.08
N ASN A 390 -9.79 3.84 7.91
CA ASN A 390 -10.40 4.57 6.78
C ASN A 390 -11.64 3.86 6.23
N THR A 391 -11.65 2.52 6.18
CA THR A 391 -12.81 1.74 5.74
C THR A 391 -13.97 1.85 6.73
N LEU A 392 -13.70 1.86 8.04
CA LEU A 392 -14.71 2.10 9.07
C LEU A 392 -15.31 3.51 8.96
N LEU A 393 -14.50 4.52 8.68
CA LEU A 393 -14.97 5.90 8.45
C LEU A 393 -15.84 5.99 7.18
N LEU A 394 -15.43 5.36 6.07
CA LEU A 394 -16.22 5.26 4.84
C LEU A 394 -17.57 4.55 5.07
N LEU A 395 -17.58 3.45 5.83
CA LEU A 395 -18.81 2.72 6.17
C LEU A 395 -19.72 3.55 7.08
N LEU A 396 -19.17 4.29 8.04
CA LEU A 396 -19.94 5.23 8.87
C LEU A 396 -20.58 6.32 8.01
N LEU A 397 -19.81 6.94 7.11
CA LEU A 397 -20.29 7.93 6.14
C LEU A 397 -21.44 7.37 5.28
N ALA A 398 -21.23 6.21 4.66
CA ALA A 398 -22.23 5.58 3.79
C ALA A 398 -23.53 5.24 4.54
N LEU A 399 -23.43 4.74 5.78
CA LEU A 399 -24.58 4.52 6.67
C LEU A 399 -25.28 5.83 7.03
N SER A 400 -24.52 6.89 7.37
CA SER A 400 -25.08 8.21 7.71
C SER A 400 -25.80 8.87 6.53
N LEU A 401 -25.30 8.74 5.30
CA LEU A 401 -25.97 9.23 4.11
C LEU A 401 -27.26 8.43 3.80
N HIS A 402 -27.28 7.13 4.08
CA HIS A 402 -28.49 6.31 3.98
C HIS A 402 -29.61 6.74 4.95
N VAL A 403 -29.29 7.43 6.06
CA VAL A 403 -30.28 8.07 6.96
C VAL A 403 -30.90 9.32 6.32
N GLN A 404 -30.13 10.06 5.52
CA GLN A 404 -30.52 11.39 5.01
C GLN A 404 -31.31 11.33 3.69
N ALA A 405 -31.37 10.17 3.02
CA ALA A 405 -32.20 9.98 1.84
C ALA A 405 -33.69 10.27 2.16
N PRO A 406 -34.32 11.27 1.51
CA PRO A 406 -35.45 11.97 2.10
C PRO A 406 -36.70 11.11 2.24
N ILE A 407 -37.26 11.12 3.45
CA ILE A 407 -38.71 11.09 3.64
C ILE A 407 -39.16 12.55 3.48
N GLN A 408 -39.94 12.85 2.43
CA GLN A 408 -40.82 14.00 2.44
C GLN A 408 -42.28 13.54 2.62
N PRO A 409 -43.18 14.32 3.26
CA PRO A 409 -42.94 15.57 3.99
C PRO A 409 -43.55 15.59 5.42
N ALA A 410 -42.79 16.08 6.40
CA ALA A 410 -43.31 16.78 7.59
C ALA A 410 -42.17 17.57 8.26
N ALA A 411 -42.41 18.82 8.66
CA ALA A 411 -41.38 19.68 9.23
C ALA A 411 -41.00 19.31 10.67
N LEU A 412 -39.70 19.47 11.04
CA LEU A 412 -39.13 19.88 12.36
C LEU A 412 -37.58 19.66 12.37
N PRO A 413 -36.77 20.23 13.31
CA PRO A 413 -35.82 21.29 12.94
C PRO A 413 -34.34 20.87 12.80
N SER A 414 -33.58 21.75 12.14
CA SER A 414 -32.26 21.52 11.57
C SER A 414 -31.06 21.91 12.45
N SER A 415 -30.79 21.16 13.52
CA SER A 415 -29.58 21.36 14.35
C SER A 415 -28.59 20.18 14.37
N GLY A 416 -29.06 18.93 14.36
CA GLY A 416 -28.19 17.75 14.48
C GLY A 416 -27.34 17.43 13.25
N GLY A 417 -27.83 17.72 12.04
CA GLY A 417 -27.17 17.32 10.79
C GLY A 417 -25.87 18.07 10.49
N ARG A 418 -25.75 19.35 10.88
CA ARG A 418 -24.62 20.22 10.50
C ARG A 418 -23.29 19.76 11.09
N VAL A 419 -23.27 19.36 12.35
CA VAL A 419 -22.02 18.96 13.04
C VAL A 419 -21.39 17.73 12.35
N LEU A 420 -22.19 16.78 11.90
CA LEU A 420 -21.69 15.60 11.21
C LEU A 420 -21.17 15.94 9.80
N THR A 421 -21.90 16.76 9.03
CA THR A 421 -21.45 17.20 7.70
C THR A 421 -20.22 18.11 7.76
N GLU A 422 -20.13 19.00 8.76
CA GLU A 422 -18.94 19.83 8.98
C GLU A 422 -17.75 18.96 9.42
N PHE A 423 -17.94 17.99 10.32
CA PHE A 423 -16.86 17.08 10.73
C PHE A 423 -16.34 16.19 9.58
N LEU A 424 -17.23 15.77 8.67
CA LEU A 424 -16.86 14.99 7.47
C LEU A 424 -16.19 15.86 6.40
N SER A 425 -16.62 17.12 6.25
CA SER A 425 -15.96 18.11 5.39
C SER A 425 -14.56 18.46 5.92
N ILE A 426 -14.41 18.59 7.25
CA ILE A 426 -13.13 18.72 7.96
C ILE A 426 -12.23 17.47 7.81
N MET A 427 -12.77 16.34 7.34
CA MET A 427 -12.00 15.11 7.05
C MET A 427 -11.80 14.84 5.55
N GLY A 428 -12.25 15.74 4.67
CA GLY A 428 -11.96 15.66 3.22
C GLY A 428 -12.76 14.62 2.44
N PHE A 429 -13.94 14.23 2.92
CA PHE A 429 -14.82 13.23 2.29
C PHE A 429 -15.93 13.81 1.41
N MET A 430 -15.79 15.06 0.94
CA MET A 430 -16.66 15.74 -0.04
C MET A 430 -15.84 16.68 -0.92
#